data_AF-A0A843DY96-F1
#
_entry.id   AF-A0A843DY96-F1
#
_cell.length_a   1.000
_cell.length_b   1.000
_cell.length_c   1.000
_cell.angle_alpha   90.00
_cell.angle_beta   90.00
_cell.angle_gamma   90.00
#
_symmetry.space_group_name_H-M   'P 1'
#
loop_
_entity.id
_entity.type
_entity.pdbx_description
1 polymer ?
#
loop_
_entity_poly.entity_id
_entity_poly.type
_entity_poly.pdbx_seq_one_letter_code
_entity_poly.pdbx_strand_id
1 'polypeptide(L)'
;MILGAALSGAISDRIGRRAVILYTLLIYSIGSFLCGLATDYWTLLLFRFITGFGLGGELPAASTLVSEISPIKSRGRNVIILESFWAWGWIAASMVAFLVIPAFGWRMAFFVGALPALFAALLRFKVPESPRYLEVNGKREEAERIVEELERSAGVESVKDDTPSKGIEKRPWYEEFKMLWKRENLRSTAVLWVIWFGINFGYYGFVLWTPSLLTDQGFDIVKSFGFTVIMCIAQLPGYFSAAYLVERWGRKPTLIVYFFGTAAAAWFFGHADSEMTILLAGCLLYFFALGAWGCVYSYTPEVYPTDVRGSGTGWASAFGRIGAFIAPFIVPILYSSFGTEYGFVLVFAVLSAAFAMVAIVIAIFGRETKGMSLRDTSE
;
A
#
# COMPACT_ATOMS: atom_id res chain seq x y z
N MET A 1 1.27 7.31 10.73
CA MET A 1 0.51 6.73 9.58
C MET A 1 -0.94 6.44 9.93
N ILE A 2 -1.24 5.67 10.98
CA ILE A 2 -2.63 5.31 11.36
C ILE A 2 -3.55 6.54 11.50
N LEU A 3 -3.14 7.52 12.31
CA LEU A 3 -3.92 8.75 12.54
C LEU A 3 -4.12 9.57 11.26
N GLY A 4 -3.07 9.70 10.43
CA GLY A 4 -3.15 10.40 9.16
C GLY A 4 -4.14 9.74 8.19
N ALA A 5 -4.11 8.42 8.08
CA ALA A 5 -5.06 7.66 7.26
C ALA A 5 -6.51 7.85 7.75
N ALA A 6 -6.75 7.71 9.07
CA ALA A 6 -8.07 7.82 9.65
C ALA A 6 -8.70 9.22 9.48
N LEU A 7 -7.91 10.27 9.67
CA LEU A 7 -8.40 11.66 9.55
C LEU A 7 -8.52 12.11 8.09
N SER A 8 -7.62 11.65 7.20
CA SER A 8 -7.62 12.07 5.80
C SER A 8 -8.92 11.75 5.07
N GLY A 9 -9.56 10.62 5.34
CA GLY A 9 -10.84 10.26 4.72
C GLY A 9 -11.95 11.23 5.11
N ALA A 10 -12.11 11.47 6.42
CA ALA A 10 -13.11 12.41 6.93
C ALA A 10 -12.87 13.85 6.46
N ILE A 11 -11.61 14.26 6.35
CA ILE A 11 -11.24 15.57 5.82
C ILE A 11 -11.51 15.62 4.31
N SER A 12 -11.18 14.57 3.56
CA SER A 12 -11.37 14.47 2.11
C SER A 12 -12.85 14.61 1.72
N ASP A 13 -13.76 14.15 2.57
CA ASP A 13 -15.20 14.31 2.37
C ASP A 13 -15.72 15.73 2.66
N ARG A 14 -14.94 16.57 3.35
CA ARG A 14 -15.28 17.96 3.63
C ARG A 14 -14.64 18.92 2.64
N ILE A 15 -13.33 18.80 2.41
CA ILE A 15 -12.55 19.78 1.64
C ILE A 15 -12.15 19.31 0.23
N GLY A 16 -12.48 18.08 -0.15
CA GLY A 16 -12.15 17.49 -1.44
C GLY A 16 -10.91 16.61 -1.42
N ARG A 17 -10.81 15.69 -2.39
CA ARG A 17 -9.72 14.70 -2.47
C ARG A 17 -8.42 15.41 -2.85
N ARG A 18 -8.49 16.33 -3.83
CA ARG A 18 -7.33 17.09 -4.32
C ARG A 18 -6.67 17.90 -3.20
N ALA A 19 -7.48 18.58 -2.38
CA ALA A 19 -6.97 19.40 -1.27
C ALA A 19 -6.25 18.54 -0.23
N VAL A 20 -6.82 17.39 0.14
CA VAL A 20 -6.18 16.46 1.09
C VAL A 20 -4.84 15.97 0.56
N ILE A 21 -4.80 15.48 -0.68
CA ILE A 21 -3.58 15.00 -1.36
C ILE A 21 -2.49 16.08 -1.40
N LEU A 22 -2.85 17.36 -1.56
CA LEU A 22 -1.89 18.46 -1.49
C LEU A 22 -1.36 18.68 -0.07
N TYR A 23 -2.26 18.78 0.92
CA TYR A 23 -1.86 19.02 2.31
C TYR A 23 -1.06 17.87 2.92
N THR A 24 -1.43 16.63 2.65
CA THR A 24 -0.70 15.44 3.14
C THR A 24 0.72 15.39 2.59
N LEU A 25 0.90 15.74 1.32
CA LEU A 25 2.21 15.81 0.69
C LEU A 25 3.06 16.97 1.23
N LEU A 26 2.47 18.13 1.49
CA LEU A 26 3.17 19.25 2.13
C LEU A 26 3.61 18.90 3.56
N ILE A 27 2.72 18.29 4.36
CA ILE A 27 3.04 17.82 5.72
C ILE A 27 4.17 16.80 5.67
N TYR A 28 4.12 15.84 4.73
CA TYR A 28 5.19 14.88 4.52
C TYR A 28 6.53 15.56 4.17
N SER A 29 6.52 16.49 3.21
CA SER A 29 7.73 17.17 2.72
C SER A 29 8.38 18.01 3.81
N ILE A 30 7.59 18.81 4.53
CA ILE A 30 8.05 19.62 5.66
C ILE A 30 8.55 18.72 6.79
N GLY A 31 7.80 17.66 7.15
CA GLY A 31 8.21 16.71 8.17
C GLY A 31 9.54 16.02 7.84
N SER A 32 9.74 15.63 6.58
CA SER A 32 10.99 15.02 6.11
C SER A 32 12.14 16.02 6.18
N PHE A 33 11.93 17.27 5.73
CA PHE A 33 12.95 18.31 5.84
C PHE A 33 13.35 18.56 7.30
N LEU A 34 12.37 18.65 8.21
CA LEU A 34 12.61 18.81 9.64
C LEU A 34 13.40 17.62 10.24
N CYS A 35 13.17 16.39 9.77
CA CYS A 35 13.97 15.22 10.21
C CYS A 35 15.47 15.42 9.95
N GLY A 36 15.84 16.06 8.83
CA GLY A 36 17.25 16.37 8.54
C GLY A 36 17.88 17.38 9.51
N LEU A 37 17.06 18.24 10.13
CA LEU A 37 17.48 19.23 11.12
C LEU A 37 17.46 18.70 12.57
N ALA A 38 17.03 17.46 12.79
CA ALA A 38 16.89 16.92 14.14
C ALA A 38 18.25 16.82 14.86
N THR A 39 18.29 17.35 16.08
CA THR A 39 19.46 17.37 16.96
C THR A 39 19.48 16.22 17.96
N ASP A 40 18.32 15.69 18.32
CA ASP A 40 18.14 14.61 19.30
C ASP A 40 17.07 13.62 18.85
N TYR A 41 17.02 12.47 19.53
CA TYR A 41 16.11 11.38 19.22
C TYR A 41 14.64 11.77 19.32
N TRP A 42 14.24 12.55 20.34
CA TRP A 42 12.84 12.90 20.58
C TRP A 42 12.33 13.89 19.52
N THR A 43 13.16 14.85 19.16
CA THR A 43 12.89 15.77 18.04
C THR A 43 12.76 15.00 16.72
N LEU A 44 13.67 14.06 16.44
CA LEU A 44 13.57 13.21 15.25
C LEU A 44 12.27 12.38 15.27
N LEU A 45 11.91 11.81 16.42
CA LEU A 45 10.71 11.00 16.58
C LEU A 45 9.44 11.82 16.31
N LEU A 46 9.37 13.05 16.83
CA LEU A 46 8.28 13.98 16.57
C LEU A 46 8.17 14.31 15.07
N PHE A 47 9.27 14.61 14.41
CA PHE A 47 9.27 14.90 12.97
C PHE A 47 8.93 13.67 12.12
N ARG A 48 9.36 12.47 12.54
CA ARG A 48 8.93 11.21 11.92
C ARG A 48 7.45 10.96 12.11
N PHE A 49 6.88 11.32 13.25
CA PHE A 49 5.45 11.25 13.48
C PHE A 49 4.69 12.16 12.50
N ILE A 50 5.13 13.41 12.31
CA ILE A 50 4.56 14.36 11.35
C ILE A 50 4.67 13.82 9.91
N THR A 51 5.85 13.34 9.53
CA THR A 51 6.09 12.73 8.20
C THR A 51 5.15 11.54 7.97
N GLY A 52 5.03 10.66 8.97
CA GLY A 52 4.14 9.52 8.94
C GLY A 52 2.65 9.91 8.96
N PHE A 53 2.28 11.07 9.49
CA PHE A 53 0.92 11.60 9.40
C PHE A 53 0.58 11.97 7.96
N GLY A 54 1.44 12.74 7.29
CA GLY A 54 1.28 13.10 5.87
C GLY A 54 1.19 11.86 4.97
N LEU A 55 2.19 10.98 5.04
CA LEU A 55 2.22 9.73 4.23
C LEU A 55 1.00 8.84 4.48
N GLY A 56 0.51 8.79 5.72
CA GLY A 56 -0.64 7.97 6.09
C GLY A 56 -1.93 8.39 5.40
N GLY A 57 -2.15 9.70 5.24
CA GLY A 57 -3.35 10.25 4.60
C GLY A 57 -3.29 10.31 3.08
N GLU A 58 -2.08 10.31 2.53
CA GLU A 58 -1.81 10.39 1.11
C GLU A 58 -2.35 9.17 0.32
N LEU A 59 -1.99 7.96 0.76
CA LEU A 59 -2.31 6.73 0.03
C LEU A 59 -3.82 6.49 -0.13
N PRO A 60 -4.66 6.61 0.93
CA PRO A 60 -6.11 6.44 0.79
C PRO A 60 -6.75 7.51 -0.10
N ALA A 61 -6.31 8.76 0.00
CA ALA A 61 -6.88 9.85 -0.79
C ALA A 61 -6.54 9.71 -2.28
N ALA A 62 -5.29 9.39 -2.60
CA ALA A 62 -4.84 9.18 -3.98
C ALA A 62 -5.50 7.97 -4.64
N SER A 63 -5.56 6.84 -3.94
CA SER A 63 -6.22 5.63 -4.45
C SER A 63 -7.72 5.84 -4.68
N THR A 64 -8.40 6.57 -3.79
CA THR A 64 -9.81 6.94 -3.95
C THR A 64 -10.01 7.78 -5.21
N LEU A 65 -9.24 8.87 -5.36
CA LEU A 65 -9.34 9.76 -6.52
C LEU A 65 -9.13 9.00 -7.84
N VAL A 66 -8.07 8.19 -7.94
CA VAL A 66 -7.78 7.40 -9.14
C VAL A 66 -8.89 6.39 -9.42
N SER A 67 -9.46 5.77 -8.38
CA SER A 67 -10.55 4.80 -8.54
C SER A 67 -11.84 5.44 -9.06
N GLU A 68 -12.12 6.69 -8.65
CA GLU A 68 -13.32 7.45 -9.00
C GLU A 68 -13.27 7.99 -10.44
N ILE A 69 -12.07 8.36 -10.93
CA ILE A 69 -11.88 8.81 -12.33
C ILE A 69 -11.61 7.65 -13.30
N SER A 70 -11.34 6.44 -12.80
CA SER A 70 -10.98 5.29 -13.65
C SER A 70 -12.22 4.56 -14.22
N PRO A 71 -12.18 4.13 -15.50
CA PRO A 71 -13.22 3.30 -16.09
C PRO A 71 -13.41 1.98 -15.32
N ILE A 72 -14.67 1.50 -15.24
CA ILE A 72 -15.04 0.30 -14.47
C ILE A 72 -14.18 -0.92 -14.86
N LYS A 73 -13.95 -1.14 -16.16
CA LYS A 73 -13.20 -2.31 -16.69
C LYS A 73 -11.70 -2.30 -16.36
N SER A 74 -11.11 -1.14 -16.10
CA SER A 74 -9.66 -1.00 -15.87
C SER A 74 -9.32 -0.39 -14.51
N ARG A 75 -10.31 -0.18 -13.64
CA ARG A 75 -10.14 0.46 -12.32
C ARG A 75 -9.12 -0.28 -11.47
N GLY A 76 -9.25 -1.61 -11.34
CA GLY A 76 -8.32 -2.43 -10.57
C GLY A 76 -6.89 -2.30 -11.08
N ARG A 77 -6.70 -2.44 -12.39
CA ARG A 77 -5.39 -2.25 -13.05
C ARG A 77 -4.80 -0.86 -12.78
N ASN A 78 -5.59 0.20 -12.91
CA ASN A 78 -5.11 1.57 -12.70
C ASN A 78 -4.69 1.83 -11.25
N VAL A 79 -5.44 1.29 -10.28
CA VAL A 79 -5.05 1.34 -8.86
C VAL A 79 -3.75 0.57 -8.62
N ILE A 80 -3.57 -0.61 -9.22
CA ILE A 80 -2.32 -1.38 -9.08
C ILE A 80 -1.14 -0.62 -9.72
N ILE A 81 -1.35 0.04 -10.86
CA ILE A 81 -0.32 0.88 -11.49
C ILE A 81 0.04 2.07 -10.59
N LEU A 82 -0.94 2.72 -9.95
CA LEU A 82 -0.68 3.76 -8.96
C LEU A 82 0.17 3.22 -7.81
N GLU A 83 -0.19 2.07 -7.25
CA GLU A 83 0.57 1.43 -6.16
C GLU A 83 1.98 1.01 -6.59
N SER A 84 2.22 0.75 -7.88
CA SER A 84 3.57 0.45 -8.38
C SER A 84 4.58 1.60 -8.19
N PHE A 85 4.11 2.84 -8.02
CA PHE A 85 4.97 3.97 -7.64
C PHE A 85 5.60 3.81 -6.26
N TRP A 86 5.06 2.94 -5.41
CA TRP A 86 5.71 2.53 -4.16
C TRP A 86 7.07 1.87 -4.42
N ALA A 87 7.16 0.97 -5.40
CA ALA A 87 8.41 0.32 -5.79
C ALA A 87 9.42 1.33 -6.35
N TRP A 88 8.96 2.27 -7.20
CA TRP A 88 9.80 3.37 -7.68
C TRP A 88 10.34 4.23 -6.53
N GLY A 89 9.49 4.53 -5.54
CA GLY A 89 9.89 5.24 -4.33
C GLY A 89 10.94 4.49 -3.52
N TRP A 90 10.79 3.18 -3.33
CA TRP A 90 11.79 2.34 -2.66
C TRP A 90 13.10 2.29 -3.42
N ILE A 91 13.08 2.13 -4.75
CA ILE A 91 14.29 2.14 -5.58
C ILE A 91 15.01 3.49 -5.44
N ALA A 92 14.29 4.60 -5.57
CA ALA A 92 14.86 5.93 -5.40
C ALA A 92 15.41 6.15 -3.98
N ALA A 93 14.68 5.74 -2.94
CA ALA A 93 15.12 5.84 -1.55
C ALA A 93 16.35 4.97 -1.28
N SER A 94 16.40 3.74 -1.79
CA SER A 94 17.55 2.85 -1.68
C SER A 94 18.76 3.39 -2.45
N MET A 95 18.57 4.01 -3.61
CA MET A 95 19.65 4.69 -4.35
C MET A 95 20.17 5.91 -3.57
N VAL A 96 19.30 6.73 -3.00
CA VAL A 96 19.70 7.84 -2.12
C VAL A 96 20.44 7.29 -0.90
N ALA A 97 19.96 6.21 -0.29
CA ALA A 97 20.64 5.57 0.83
C ALA A 97 22.04 5.09 0.43
N PHE A 98 22.18 4.43 -0.72
CA PHE A 98 23.44 3.89 -1.22
C PHE A 98 24.45 4.99 -1.63
N LEU A 99 24.00 6.06 -2.30
CA LEU A 99 24.88 7.10 -2.85
C LEU A 99 25.15 8.26 -1.88
N VAL A 100 24.15 8.65 -1.08
CA VAL A 100 24.21 9.89 -0.28
C VAL A 100 24.65 9.60 1.16
N ILE A 101 24.17 8.53 1.79
CA ILE A 101 24.46 8.28 3.21
C ILE A 101 25.96 8.06 3.47
N PRO A 102 26.69 7.26 2.67
CA PRO A 102 28.13 7.06 2.90
C PRO A 102 28.96 8.33 2.72
N ALA A 103 28.56 9.22 1.80
CA ALA A 103 29.34 10.41 1.45
C ALA A 103 28.98 11.65 2.29
N PHE A 104 27.70 11.84 2.62
CA PHE A 104 27.18 13.06 3.24
C PHE A 104 26.38 12.83 4.53
N GLY A 105 26.26 11.56 4.95
CA GLY A 105 25.51 11.17 6.15
C GLY A 105 23.99 11.08 5.94
N TRP A 106 23.32 10.51 6.93
CA TRP A 106 21.89 10.19 6.88
C TRP A 106 20.98 11.43 6.82
N ARG A 107 21.41 12.59 7.33
CA ARG A 107 20.62 13.83 7.30
C ARG A 107 20.34 14.31 5.88
N MET A 108 21.32 14.18 4.99
CA MET A 108 21.16 14.57 3.59
C MET A 108 20.14 13.71 2.85
N ALA A 109 19.97 12.44 3.24
CA ALA A 109 18.93 11.59 2.66
C ALA A 109 17.52 12.15 2.92
N PHE A 110 17.28 12.76 4.09
CA PHE A 110 16.00 13.41 4.41
C PHE A 110 15.75 14.68 3.59
N PHE A 111 16.77 15.50 3.38
CA PHE A 111 16.67 16.70 2.54
C PHE A 111 16.41 16.36 1.08
N VAL A 112 17.15 15.38 0.54
CA VAL A 112 16.94 14.88 -0.83
C VAL A 112 15.53 14.30 -0.98
N GLY A 113 15.03 13.55 0.02
CA GLY A 113 13.68 13.01 0.00
C GLY A 113 12.56 14.06 0.03
N ALA A 114 12.81 15.24 0.63
CA ALA A 114 11.83 16.32 0.70
C ALA A 114 11.64 17.06 -0.65
N LEU A 115 12.67 17.10 -1.51
CA LEU A 115 12.66 17.87 -2.76
C LEU A 115 11.65 17.34 -3.81
N PRO A 116 11.63 16.04 -4.18
CA PRO A 116 10.64 15.51 -5.12
C PRO A 116 9.21 15.66 -4.62
N ALA A 117 9.00 15.54 -3.31
CA ALA A 117 7.69 15.68 -2.69
C ALA A 117 7.18 17.13 -2.77
N LEU A 118 8.06 18.12 -2.54
CA LEU A 118 7.72 19.52 -2.74
C LEU A 118 7.42 19.85 -4.22
N PHE A 119 8.22 19.31 -5.14
CA PHE A 119 7.97 19.46 -6.58
C PHE A 119 6.64 18.83 -7.01
N ALA A 120 6.33 17.63 -6.53
CA ALA A 120 5.06 16.96 -6.79
C ALA A 120 3.86 17.75 -6.24
N ALA A 121 4.01 18.47 -5.13
CA ALA A 121 2.96 19.36 -4.60
C ALA A 121 2.64 20.49 -5.59
N LEU A 122 3.64 21.04 -6.28
CA LEU A 122 3.45 22.05 -7.32
C LEU A 122 2.78 21.48 -8.58
N LEU A 123 3.12 20.25 -8.98
CA LEU A 123 2.49 19.61 -10.14
C LEU A 123 1.01 19.25 -9.88
N ARG A 124 0.64 18.98 -8.63
CA ARG A 124 -0.72 18.57 -8.23
C ARG A 124 -1.77 19.68 -8.33
N PHE A 125 -1.37 20.93 -8.57
CA PHE A 125 -2.33 21.97 -8.93
C PHE A 125 -3.07 21.67 -10.25
N LYS A 126 -2.57 20.77 -11.11
CA LYS A 126 -3.23 20.38 -12.36
C LYS A 126 -4.14 19.15 -12.23
N VAL A 127 -4.17 18.48 -11.07
CA VAL A 127 -5.00 17.30 -10.87
C VAL A 127 -6.45 17.75 -10.67
N PRO A 128 -7.42 17.26 -11.47
CA PRO A 128 -8.82 17.60 -11.29
C PRO A 128 -9.36 17.02 -9.98
N GLU A 129 -10.41 17.63 -9.45
CA GLU A 129 -11.13 17.08 -8.29
C GLU A 129 -12.00 15.89 -8.73
N SER A 130 -12.37 15.03 -7.78
CA SER A 130 -13.24 13.89 -8.07
C SER A 130 -14.64 14.34 -8.55
N PRO A 131 -15.10 13.91 -9.74
CA PRO A 131 -16.45 14.21 -10.22
C PRO A 131 -17.53 13.75 -9.22
N ARG A 132 -17.31 12.59 -8.57
CA ARG A 132 -18.22 12.03 -7.59
C ARG A 132 -18.30 12.88 -6.32
N TYR A 133 -17.18 13.42 -5.86
CA TYR A 133 -17.17 14.37 -4.73
C TYR A 133 -17.92 15.65 -5.09
N LEU A 134 -17.71 16.19 -6.28
CA LEU A 134 -18.38 17.40 -6.74
C LEU A 134 -19.89 17.19 -6.85
N GLU A 135 -20.33 16.08 -7.42
CA GLU A 135 -21.75 15.71 -7.53
C GLU A 135 -22.42 15.60 -6.15
N VAL A 136 -21.81 14.89 -5.20
CA VAL A 136 -22.35 14.75 -3.83
C VAL A 136 -22.42 16.08 -3.07
N ASN A 137 -21.56 17.05 -3.41
CA ASN A 137 -21.60 18.40 -2.82
C ASN A 137 -22.41 19.41 -3.65
N GLY A 138 -23.23 18.95 -4.60
CA GLY A 138 -24.11 19.80 -5.40
C GLY A 138 -23.41 20.63 -6.48
N LYS A 139 -22.13 20.35 -6.77
CA LYS A 139 -21.34 21.01 -7.83
C LYS A 139 -21.41 20.24 -9.15
N ARG A 140 -22.63 19.97 -9.63
CA ARG A 140 -22.89 19.11 -10.79
C ARG A 140 -22.23 19.61 -12.07
N GLU A 141 -22.30 20.92 -12.36
CA GLU A 141 -21.70 21.49 -13.57
C GLU A 141 -20.17 21.31 -13.63
N GLU A 142 -19.50 21.39 -12.48
CA GLU A 142 -18.04 21.17 -12.39
C GLU A 142 -17.71 19.68 -12.57
N ALA A 143 -18.53 18.79 -12.02
CA ALA A 143 -18.40 17.35 -12.20
C ALA A 143 -18.56 16.95 -13.68
N GLU A 144 -19.60 17.44 -14.34
CA GLU A 144 -19.88 17.18 -15.76
C GLU A 144 -18.73 17.67 -16.65
N ARG A 145 -18.21 18.88 -16.41
CA ARG A 145 -17.07 19.41 -17.17
C ARG A 145 -15.84 18.52 -17.09
N ILE A 146 -15.52 17.98 -15.91
CA ILE A 146 -14.37 17.09 -15.72
C ILE A 146 -14.61 15.76 -16.46
N VAL A 147 -15.82 15.22 -16.40
CA VAL A 147 -16.17 13.97 -17.12
C VAL A 147 -16.07 14.19 -18.63
N GLU A 148 -16.63 15.29 -19.15
CA GLU A 148 -16.54 15.67 -20.56
C GLU A 148 -15.07 15.80 -21.03
N GLU A 149 -14.20 16.38 -20.21
CA GLU A 149 -12.76 16.51 -20.52
C GLU A 149 -12.05 15.14 -20.54
N LEU A 150 -12.38 14.26 -19.60
CA LEU A 150 -11.84 12.89 -19.55
C LEU A 150 -12.31 12.07 -20.75
N GLU A 151 -13.60 12.14 -21.11
CA GLU A 151 -14.18 11.44 -22.26
C GLU A 151 -13.61 11.95 -23.58
N ARG A 152 -13.47 13.28 -23.74
CA ARG A 152 -12.81 13.89 -24.90
C ARG A 152 -11.35 13.44 -25.02
N SER A 153 -10.63 13.39 -23.90
CA SER A 153 -9.24 12.91 -23.86
C SER A 153 -9.12 11.42 -24.20
N ALA A 154 -10.15 10.64 -23.88
CA ALA A 154 -10.25 9.22 -24.21
C ALA A 154 -10.78 8.96 -25.64
N GLY A 155 -11.23 9.99 -26.35
CA GLY A 155 -11.84 9.86 -27.69
C GLY A 155 -13.22 9.22 -27.68
N VAL A 156 -13.96 9.33 -26.56
CA VAL A 156 -15.31 8.78 -26.39
C VAL A 156 -16.33 9.92 -26.49
N GLU A 157 -17.46 9.69 -27.15
CA GLU A 157 -18.58 10.65 -27.14
C GLU A 157 -19.15 10.79 -25.73
N SER A 158 -19.24 12.03 -25.25
CA SER A 158 -19.82 12.35 -23.95
C SER A 158 -21.31 12.08 -23.95
N VAL A 159 -21.76 11.12 -23.14
CA VAL A 159 -23.18 10.89 -22.89
C VAL A 159 -23.58 11.63 -21.63
N LYS A 160 -24.40 12.67 -21.77
CA LYS A 160 -24.98 13.35 -20.61
C LYS A 160 -25.93 12.39 -19.90
N ASP A 161 -25.56 11.99 -18.69
CA ASP A 161 -26.43 11.20 -17.84
C ASP A 161 -27.32 12.14 -17.02
N ASP A 162 -28.59 12.26 -17.42
CA ASP A 162 -29.59 13.08 -16.73
C ASP A 162 -30.15 12.39 -15.47
N THR A 163 -29.71 11.17 -15.14
CA THR A 163 -30.22 10.44 -13.99
C THR A 163 -29.91 11.19 -12.69
N PRO A 164 -30.90 11.49 -11.83
CA PRO A 164 -30.64 12.13 -10.54
C PRO A 164 -29.73 11.27 -9.68
N SER A 165 -28.56 11.80 -9.32
CA SER A 165 -27.70 11.17 -8.32
C SER A 165 -28.47 11.09 -7.00
N LYS A 166 -28.69 9.86 -6.53
CA LYS A 166 -29.16 9.65 -5.15
C LYS A 166 -27.98 10.03 -4.24
N GLY A 167 -28.13 11.12 -3.50
CA GLY A 167 -27.18 11.49 -2.46
C GLY A 167 -26.93 10.31 -1.52
N ILE A 168 -25.66 9.96 -1.33
CA ILE A 168 -25.28 8.92 -0.38
C ILE A 168 -25.57 9.46 1.02
N GLU A 169 -26.50 8.85 1.75
CA GLU A 169 -26.72 9.19 3.16
C GLU A 169 -25.42 8.96 3.94
N LYS A 170 -24.86 10.04 4.50
CA LYS A 170 -23.66 9.97 5.34
C LYS A 170 -24.05 9.34 6.68
N ARG A 171 -23.64 8.10 6.91
CA ARG A 171 -23.85 7.41 8.19
C ARG A 171 -22.70 7.70 9.16
N PRO A 172 -22.93 7.65 10.48
CA PRO A 172 -21.86 7.73 11.45
C PRO A 172 -20.89 6.53 11.35
N TRP A 173 -19.60 6.76 11.58
CA TRP A 173 -18.55 5.73 11.46
C TRP A 173 -18.81 4.47 12.30
N TYR A 174 -19.49 4.59 13.45
CA TYR A 174 -19.79 3.47 14.34
C TYR A 174 -20.87 2.54 13.77
N GLU A 175 -21.81 3.07 12.98
CA GLU A 175 -22.86 2.27 12.34
C GLU A 175 -22.27 1.46 11.19
N GLU A 176 -21.44 2.11 10.38
CA GLU A 176 -20.68 1.45 9.32
C GLU A 176 -19.78 0.35 9.88
N PHE A 177 -19.09 0.61 11.00
CA PHE A 177 -18.27 -0.39 11.67
C PHE A 177 -19.11 -1.59 12.13
N LYS A 178 -20.27 -1.36 12.76
CA LYS A 178 -21.18 -2.45 13.18
C LYS A 178 -21.68 -3.28 12.00
N MET A 179 -21.87 -2.68 10.82
CA MET A 179 -22.28 -3.40 9.61
C MET A 179 -21.23 -4.40 9.09
N LEU A 180 -19.93 -4.18 9.37
CA LEU A 180 -18.86 -5.12 9.02
C LEU A 180 -18.96 -6.44 9.78
N TRP A 181 -19.56 -6.40 10.97
CA TRP A 181 -19.75 -7.53 11.87
C TRP A 181 -21.16 -8.17 11.76
N LYS A 182 -21.96 -7.77 10.77
CA LYS A 182 -23.20 -8.48 10.42
C LYS A 182 -22.86 -9.83 9.75
N ARG A 183 -23.76 -10.81 9.92
CA ARG A 183 -23.60 -12.19 9.41
C ARG A 183 -23.24 -12.25 7.91
N GLU A 184 -23.79 -11.34 7.12
CA GLU A 184 -23.53 -11.21 5.68
C GLU A 184 -22.07 -10.85 5.36
N ASN A 185 -21.45 -9.97 6.16
CA ASN A 185 -20.13 -9.41 5.92
C ASN A 185 -19.02 -10.03 6.79
N LEU A 186 -19.37 -10.72 7.88
CA LEU A 186 -18.44 -11.26 8.88
C LEU A 186 -17.31 -12.08 8.25
N ARG A 187 -17.64 -12.99 7.32
CA ARG A 187 -16.65 -13.82 6.62
C ARG A 187 -15.69 -12.99 5.80
N SER A 188 -16.22 -12.05 5.00
CA SER A 188 -15.43 -11.14 4.17
C SER A 188 -14.50 -10.28 5.03
N THR A 189 -15.02 -9.73 6.13
CA THR A 189 -14.25 -8.91 7.08
C THR A 189 -13.13 -9.69 7.72
N ALA A 190 -13.40 -10.87 8.27
CA ALA A 190 -12.38 -11.69 8.91
C ALA A 190 -11.25 -12.08 7.94
N VAL A 191 -11.61 -12.53 6.74
CA VAL A 191 -10.63 -12.91 5.70
C VAL A 191 -9.77 -11.70 5.31
N LEU A 192 -10.38 -10.55 5.02
CA LEU A 192 -9.65 -9.36 4.62
C LEU A 192 -8.74 -8.84 5.75
N TRP A 193 -9.18 -8.89 7.00
CA TRP A 193 -8.35 -8.46 8.13
C TRP A 193 -7.12 -9.36 8.32
N VAL A 194 -7.26 -10.68 8.13
CA VAL A 194 -6.12 -11.61 8.14
C VAL A 194 -5.17 -11.32 6.99
N ILE A 195 -5.68 -11.08 5.77
CA ILE A 195 -4.85 -10.74 4.60
C ILE A 195 -4.07 -9.45 4.86
N TRP A 196 -4.76 -8.39 5.28
CA TRP A 196 -4.16 -7.09 5.54
C TRP A 196 -3.15 -7.13 6.68
N PHE A 197 -3.47 -7.84 7.77
CA PHE A 197 -2.53 -8.04 8.87
C PHE A 197 -1.30 -8.82 8.41
N GLY A 198 -1.49 -9.98 7.79
CA GLY A 198 -0.40 -10.86 7.39
C GLY A 198 0.51 -10.26 6.33
N ILE A 199 -0.04 -9.55 5.34
CA ILE A 199 0.79 -8.86 4.34
C ILE A 199 1.59 -7.71 4.94
N ASN A 200 1.00 -6.91 5.83
CA ASN A 200 1.71 -5.82 6.51
C ASN A 200 2.76 -6.36 7.47
N PHE A 201 2.39 -7.33 8.30
CA PHE A 201 3.30 -7.98 9.25
C PHE A 201 4.48 -8.61 8.51
N GLY A 202 4.20 -9.40 7.47
CA GLY A 202 5.21 -10.05 6.66
C GLY A 202 6.13 -9.07 5.95
N TYR A 203 5.54 -8.14 5.18
CA TYR A 203 6.30 -7.18 4.37
C TYR A 203 7.19 -6.26 5.21
N TYR A 204 6.62 -5.60 6.22
CA TYR A 204 7.40 -4.72 7.09
C TYR A 204 8.35 -5.48 8.02
N GLY A 205 8.09 -6.77 8.25
CA GLY A 205 8.98 -7.67 8.99
C GLY A 205 10.31 -7.92 8.29
N PHE A 206 10.32 -8.14 6.97
CA PHE A 206 11.60 -8.29 6.27
C PHE A 206 12.14 -6.95 5.76
N VAL A 207 11.34 -6.11 5.10
CA VAL A 207 11.86 -4.99 4.29
C VAL A 207 12.68 -3.97 5.10
N LEU A 208 12.29 -3.73 6.35
CA LEU A 208 12.97 -2.77 7.23
C LEU A 208 14.28 -3.32 7.79
N TRP A 209 14.39 -4.64 7.88
CA TRP A 209 15.50 -5.33 8.51
C TRP A 209 16.44 -5.98 7.51
N THR A 210 16.06 -6.18 6.24
CA THR A 210 16.89 -6.85 5.22
C THR A 210 18.33 -6.31 5.16
N PRO A 211 18.59 -4.99 5.06
CA PRO A 211 19.97 -4.50 5.00
C PRO A 211 20.76 -4.78 6.28
N SER A 212 20.13 -4.59 7.44
CA SER A 212 20.76 -4.81 8.75
C SER A 212 21.01 -6.29 9.01
N LEU A 213 20.03 -7.16 8.73
CA LEU A 213 20.14 -8.61 8.88
C LEU A 213 21.25 -9.16 7.98
N LEU A 214 21.35 -8.71 6.73
CA LEU A 214 22.46 -9.09 5.84
C LEU A 214 23.81 -8.60 6.37
N THR A 215 23.84 -7.40 6.95
CA THR A 215 25.06 -6.87 7.58
C THR A 215 25.49 -7.73 8.78
N ASP A 216 24.54 -8.13 9.62
CA ASP A 216 24.79 -9.01 10.77
C ASP A 216 25.17 -10.45 10.35
N GLN A 217 24.78 -10.88 9.14
CA GLN A 217 25.25 -12.13 8.53
C GLN A 217 26.68 -12.04 7.95
N GLY A 218 27.35 -10.89 8.09
CA GLY A 218 28.74 -10.70 7.70
C GLY A 218 28.96 -10.01 6.35
N PHE A 219 27.90 -9.55 5.68
CA PHE A 219 28.03 -8.72 4.48
C PHE A 219 28.40 -7.28 4.85
N ASP A 220 29.25 -6.64 4.04
CA ASP A 220 29.52 -5.22 4.19
C ASP A 220 28.23 -4.39 4.02
N ILE A 221 28.09 -3.32 4.81
CA ILE A 221 26.88 -2.48 4.81
C ILE A 221 26.55 -1.91 3.42
N VAL A 222 27.57 -1.51 2.64
CA VAL A 222 27.39 -0.99 1.28
C VAL A 222 26.87 -2.08 0.36
N LYS A 223 27.38 -3.30 0.52
CA LYS A 223 26.94 -4.49 -0.23
C LYS A 223 25.50 -4.87 0.11
N SER A 224 25.12 -4.84 1.39
CA SER A 224 23.74 -5.08 1.85
C SER A 224 22.74 -4.08 1.27
N PHE A 225 23.12 -2.80 1.17
CA PHE A 225 22.31 -1.79 0.47
C PHE A 225 22.20 -2.09 -1.03
N GLY A 226 23.30 -2.49 -1.68
CA GLY A 226 23.31 -2.88 -3.09
C GLY A 226 22.39 -4.07 -3.38
N PHE A 227 22.41 -5.10 -2.53
CA PHE A 227 21.47 -6.23 -2.62
C PHE A 227 20.02 -5.77 -2.50
N THR A 228 19.75 -4.88 -1.54
CA THR A 228 18.41 -4.33 -1.34
C THR A 228 17.92 -3.55 -2.57
N VAL A 229 18.79 -2.78 -3.25
CA VAL A 229 18.43 -2.08 -4.50
C VAL A 229 18.00 -3.08 -5.59
N ILE A 230 18.78 -4.15 -5.78
CA ILE A 230 18.48 -5.19 -6.78
C ILE A 230 17.14 -5.87 -6.45
N MET A 231 16.93 -6.24 -5.19
CA MET A 231 15.66 -6.84 -4.74
C MET A 231 14.48 -5.88 -4.90
N CYS A 232 14.66 -4.58 -4.66
CA CYS A 232 13.64 -3.56 -4.88
C CYS A 232 13.23 -3.44 -6.35
N ILE A 233 14.16 -3.60 -7.29
CA ILE A 233 13.84 -3.62 -8.72
C ILE A 233 12.89 -4.76 -9.07
N ALA A 234 13.03 -5.93 -8.41
CA ALA A 234 12.15 -7.08 -8.63
C ALA A 234 10.69 -6.83 -8.22
N GLN A 235 10.40 -5.80 -7.40
CA GLN A 235 9.04 -5.40 -7.05
C GLN A 235 8.24 -4.93 -8.29
N LEU A 236 8.90 -4.23 -9.24
CA LEU A 236 8.26 -3.68 -10.44
C LEU A 236 7.64 -4.75 -11.32
N PRO A 237 8.38 -5.77 -11.80
CA PRO A 237 7.77 -6.84 -12.56
C PRO A 237 6.70 -7.57 -11.74
N GLY A 238 6.83 -7.66 -10.41
CA GLY A 238 5.81 -8.24 -9.52
C GLY A 238 4.47 -7.51 -9.57
N TYR A 239 4.48 -6.16 -9.53
CA TYR A 239 3.27 -5.35 -9.71
C TYR A 239 2.66 -5.51 -11.10
N PHE A 240 3.47 -5.48 -12.16
CA PHE A 240 2.97 -5.58 -13.52
C PHE A 240 2.41 -6.98 -13.83
N SER A 241 3.07 -8.04 -13.37
CA SER A 241 2.56 -9.40 -13.50
C SER A 241 1.28 -9.59 -12.69
N ALA A 242 1.18 -9.02 -11.49
CA ALA A 242 -0.04 -9.07 -10.68
C ALA A 242 -1.21 -8.34 -11.39
N ALA A 243 -0.96 -7.15 -11.92
CA ALA A 243 -1.95 -6.37 -12.67
C ALA A 243 -2.50 -7.14 -13.89
N TYR A 244 -1.65 -7.89 -14.59
CA TYR A 244 -2.06 -8.73 -15.71
C TYR A 244 -2.81 -10.00 -15.26
N LEU A 245 -2.29 -10.70 -14.26
CA LEU A 245 -2.84 -11.99 -13.80
C LEU A 245 -4.17 -11.84 -13.07
N VAL A 246 -4.40 -10.74 -12.34
CA VAL A 246 -5.69 -10.44 -11.70
C VAL A 246 -6.84 -10.41 -12.70
N GLU A 247 -6.60 -9.90 -13.91
CA GLU A 247 -7.59 -9.89 -14.98
C GLU A 247 -7.67 -11.23 -15.72
N ARG A 248 -6.53 -11.92 -15.90
CA ARG A 248 -6.50 -13.20 -16.63
C ARG A 248 -7.03 -14.39 -15.81
N TRP A 249 -6.56 -14.57 -14.58
CA TRP A 249 -6.90 -15.72 -13.72
C TRP A 249 -8.00 -15.40 -12.71
N GLY A 250 -8.18 -14.14 -12.35
CA GLY A 250 -9.07 -13.73 -11.26
C GLY A 250 -8.30 -13.36 -10.00
N ARG A 251 -8.99 -12.73 -9.06
CA ARG A 251 -8.35 -12.10 -7.90
C ARG A 251 -7.89 -13.17 -6.90
N LYS A 252 -8.74 -14.16 -6.62
CA LYS A 252 -8.47 -15.19 -5.61
C LYS A 252 -7.32 -16.12 -6.01
N PRO A 253 -7.27 -16.75 -7.20
CA PRO A 253 -6.14 -17.56 -7.63
C PRO A 253 -4.82 -16.78 -7.65
N THR A 254 -4.86 -15.53 -8.12
CA THR A 254 -3.65 -14.69 -8.16
C THR A 254 -3.13 -14.43 -6.74
N LEU A 255 -4.00 -14.04 -5.80
CA LEU A 255 -3.60 -13.87 -4.41
C LEU A 255 -3.01 -15.14 -3.78
N ILE A 256 -3.62 -16.30 -4.02
CA ILE A 256 -3.13 -17.59 -3.50
C ILE A 256 -1.73 -17.88 -4.01
N VAL A 257 -1.50 -17.76 -5.33
CA VAL A 257 -0.19 -18.00 -5.95
C VAL A 257 0.85 -17.04 -5.40
N TYR A 258 0.52 -15.75 -5.27
CA TYR A 258 1.48 -14.76 -4.79
C TYR A 258 1.80 -14.93 -3.31
N PHE A 259 0.83 -15.24 -2.44
CA PHE A 259 1.11 -15.49 -1.02
C PHE A 259 1.90 -16.78 -0.80
N PHE A 260 1.60 -17.87 -1.51
CA PHE A 260 2.43 -19.08 -1.45
C PHE A 260 3.82 -18.85 -2.04
N GLY A 261 3.94 -18.10 -3.14
CA GLY A 261 5.21 -17.70 -3.72
C GLY A 261 6.05 -16.86 -2.74
N THR A 262 5.41 -15.93 -2.03
CA THR A 262 6.04 -15.12 -0.98
C THR A 262 6.51 -16.00 0.18
N ALA A 263 5.68 -16.96 0.61
CA ALA A 263 6.04 -17.89 1.68
C ALA A 263 7.24 -18.76 1.31
N ALA A 264 7.24 -19.32 0.11
CA ALA A 264 8.34 -20.14 -0.40
C ALA A 264 9.63 -19.31 -0.55
N ALA A 265 9.53 -18.11 -1.14
CA ALA A 265 10.67 -17.22 -1.29
C ALA A 265 11.25 -16.77 0.06
N ALA A 266 10.41 -16.50 1.06
CA ALA A 266 10.87 -16.21 2.42
C ALA A 266 11.64 -17.38 3.02
N TRP A 267 11.12 -18.61 2.87
CA TRP A 267 11.80 -19.82 3.34
C TRP A 267 13.19 -19.98 2.70
N PHE A 268 13.28 -19.86 1.37
CA PHE A 268 14.55 -19.95 0.66
C PHE A 268 15.51 -18.81 1.03
N PHE A 269 15.00 -17.60 1.27
CA PHE A 269 15.82 -16.47 1.68
C PHE A 269 16.45 -16.71 3.05
N GLY A 270 15.68 -17.26 4.00
CA GLY A 270 16.19 -17.63 5.32
C GLY A 270 17.26 -18.72 5.32
N HIS A 271 17.32 -19.55 4.29
CA HIS A 271 18.30 -20.65 4.14
C HIS A 271 19.35 -20.37 3.07
N ALA A 272 19.45 -19.13 2.59
CA ALA A 272 20.40 -18.78 1.55
C ALA A 272 21.82 -18.66 2.12
N ASP A 273 22.75 -19.39 1.51
CA ASP A 273 24.14 -19.58 1.92
C ASP A 273 25.16 -18.90 1.00
N SER A 274 24.71 -18.40 -0.15
CA SER A 274 25.55 -17.75 -1.16
C SER A 274 24.93 -16.44 -1.61
N GLU A 275 25.75 -15.53 -2.13
CA GLU A 275 25.28 -14.26 -2.67
C GLU A 275 24.23 -14.44 -3.77
N MET A 276 24.42 -15.46 -4.62
CA MET A 276 23.47 -15.77 -5.69
C MET A 276 22.13 -16.26 -5.13
N THR A 277 22.15 -17.15 -4.13
CA THR A 277 20.91 -17.67 -3.52
C THR A 277 20.18 -16.58 -2.73
N ILE A 278 20.91 -15.69 -2.05
CA ILE A 278 20.34 -14.51 -1.36
C ILE A 278 19.64 -13.58 -2.37
N LEU A 279 20.32 -13.22 -3.46
CA LEU A 279 19.76 -12.32 -4.47
C LEU A 279 18.55 -12.93 -5.17
N LEU A 280 18.62 -14.21 -5.57
CA LEU A 280 17.50 -14.89 -6.23
C LEU A 280 16.30 -15.01 -5.30
N ALA A 281 16.48 -15.54 -4.10
CA ALA A 281 15.39 -15.69 -3.13
C ALA A 281 14.82 -14.33 -2.69
N GLY A 282 15.69 -13.33 -2.52
CA GLY A 282 15.29 -11.96 -2.16
C GLY A 282 14.50 -11.30 -3.27
N CYS A 283 14.94 -11.41 -4.52
CA CYS A 283 14.20 -10.90 -5.67
C CYS A 283 12.82 -11.55 -5.77
N LEU A 284 12.72 -12.88 -5.60
CA LEU A 284 11.44 -13.59 -5.58
C LEU A 284 10.56 -13.13 -4.41
N LEU A 285 11.14 -12.93 -3.24
CA LEU A 285 10.42 -12.48 -2.04
C LEU A 285 9.79 -11.10 -2.28
N TYR A 286 10.57 -10.15 -2.78
CA TYR A 286 10.09 -8.80 -3.10
C TYR A 286 9.11 -8.79 -4.28
N PHE A 287 9.35 -9.60 -5.31
CA PHE A 287 8.45 -9.77 -6.45
C PHE A 287 7.06 -10.24 -6.02
N PHE A 288 6.99 -11.35 -5.27
CA PHE A 288 5.71 -11.92 -4.85
C PHE A 288 5.03 -11.09 -3.76
N ALA A 289 5.78 -10.53 -2.81
CA ALA A 289 5.20 -9.74 -1.72
C ALA A 289 4.48 -8.48 -2.24
N LEU A 290 5.12 -7.73 -3.15
CA LEU A 290 4.53 -6.49 -3.68
C LEU A 290 3.47 -6.76 -4.76
N GLY A 291 3.63 -7.83 -5.54
CA GLY A 291 2.56 -8.27 -6.42
C GLY A 291 1.29 -8.66 -5.65
N ALA A 292 1.43 -9.36 -4.51
CA ALA A 292 0.31 -9.63 -3.61
C ALA A 292 -0.30 -8.33 -3.10
N TRP A 293 0.53 -7.34 -2.75
CA TRP A 293 0.09 -6.03 -2.26
C TRP A 293 -0.85 -5.33 -3.24
N GLY A 294 -0.45 -5.24 -4.51
CA GLY A 294 -1.31 -4.70 -5.57
C GLY A 294 -2.65 -5.44 -5.67
N CYS A 295 -2.62 -6.78 -5.66
CA CYS A 295 -3.83 -7.59 -5.69
C CYS A 295 -4.76 -7.30 -4.50
N VAL A 296 -4.23 -7.17 -3.28
CA VAL A 296 -5.03 -6.91 -2.07
C VAL A 296 -5.80 -5.59 -2.15
N TYR A 297 -5.16 -4.54 -2.69
CA TYR A 297 -5.82 -3.24 -2.90
C TYR A 297 -6.95 -3.31 -3.93
N SER A 298 -6.83 -4.15 -4.96
CA SER A 298 -7.91 -4.37 -5.93
C SER A 298 -9.03 -5.26 -5.38
N TYR A 299 -8.68 -6.31 -4.62
CA TYR A 299 -9.61 -7.33 -4.13
C TYR A 299 -10.48 -6.82 -2.97
N THR A 300 -9.91 -6.05 -2.05
CA THR A 300 -10.61 -5.56 -0.85
C THR A 300 -11.93 -4.83 -1.16
N PRO A 301 -11.98 -3.81 -2.05
CA PRO A 301 -13.23 -3.13 -2.37
C PRO A 301 -14.21 -4.01 -3.17
N GLU A 302 -13.75 -5.00 -3.93
CA GLU A 302 -14.62 -5.89 -4.70
C GLU A 302 -15.36 -6.91 -3.83
N VAL A 303 -14.81 -7.27 -2.66
CA VAL A 303 -15.41 -8.27 -1.75
C VAL A 303 -16.56 -7.70 -0.92
N TYR A 304 -16.56 -6.39 -0.69
CA TYR A 304 -17.58 -5.72 0.14
C TYR A 304 -18.75 -5.20 -0.71
N PRO A 305 -20.00 -5.31 -0.21
CA PRO A 305 -21.15 -4.68 -0.85
C PRO A 305 -21.02 -3.17 -0.84
N THR A 306 -21.67 -2.51 -1.81
CA THR A 306 -21.49 -1.07 -2.08
C THR A 306 -21.70 -0.20 -0.85
N ASP A 307 -22.68 -0.55 0.00
CA ASP A 307 -23.07 0.23 1.18
C ASP A 307 -22.00 0.26 2.29
N VAL A 308 -21.12 -0.76 2.35
CA VAL A 308 -20.08 -0.89 3.39
C VAL A 308 -18.68 -0.94 2.80
N ARG A 309 -18.55 -0.81 1.48
CA ARG A 309 -17.28 -0.98 0.75
C ARG A 309 -16.19 -0.02 1.22
N GLY A 310 -16.55 1.26 1.37
CA GLY A 310 -15.62 2.30 1.80
C GLY A 310 -15.09 2.03 3.22
N SER A 311 -16.00 1.83 4.17
CA SER A 311 -15.67 1.57 5.57
C SER A 311 -14.95 0.24 5.76
N GLY A 312 -15.39 -0.83 5.09
CA GLY A 312 -14.74 -2.15 5.15
C GLY A 312 -13.31 -2.12 4.63
N THR A 313 -13.07 -1.45 3.50
CA THR A 313 -11.72 -1.27 2.95
C THR A 313 -10.83 -0.45 3.90
N GLY A 314 -11.37 0.64 4.45
CA GLY A 314 -10.66 1.50 5.39
C GLY A 314 -10.25 0.77 6.67
N TRP A 315 -11.19 0.05 7.30
CA TRP A 315 -10.94 -0.70 8.53
C TRP A 315 -10.01 -1.89 8.33
N ALA A 316 -10.12 -2.61 7.22
CA ALA A 316 -9.19 -3.71 6.91
C ALA A 316 -7.75 -3.20 6.77
N SER A 317 -7.55 -2.10 6.02
CA SER A 317 -6.24 -1.44 5.91
C SER A 317 -5.73 -0.89 7.24
N ALA A 318 -6.61 -0.33 8.08
CA ALA A 318 -6.25 0.17 9.41
C ALA A 318 -5.79 -0.98 10.34
N PHE A 319 -6.51 -2.10 10.33
CA PHE A 319 -6.13 -3.31 11.08
C PHE A 319 -4.79 -3.88 10.58
N GLY A 320 -4.56 -3.87 9.27
CA GLY A 320 -3.28 -4.24 8.68
C GLY A 320 -2.09 -3.45 9.23
N ARG A 321 -2.26 -2.16 9.51
CA ARG A 321 -1.20 -1.32 10.10
C ARG A 321 -0.79 -1.74 11.51
N ILE A 322 -1.62 -2.49 12.24
CA ILE A 322 -1.23 -3.11 13.50
C ILE A 322 -0.12 -4.13 13.24
N GLY A 323 -0.25 -4.95 12.18
CA GLY A 323 0.80 -5.88 11.74
C GLY A 323 2.10 -5.15 11.37
N ALA A 324 1.98 -4.04 10.62
CA ALA A 324 3.14 -3.19 10.28
C ALA A 324 3.82 -2.56 11.49
N PHE A 325 3.06 -2.24 12.54
CA PHE A 325 3.58 -1.71 13.79
C PHE A 325 4.27 -2.78 14.62
N ILE A 326 3.70 -3.98 14.71
CA ILE A 326 4.21 -5.08 15.54
C ILE A 326 5.46 -5.72 14.93
N ALA A 327 5.50 -5.92 13.61
CA ALA A 327 6.56 -6.68 12.95
C ALA A 327 7.99 -6.14 13.25
N PRO A 328 8.24 -4.82 13.23
CA PRO A 328 9.56 -4.29 13.52
C PRO A 328 10.04 -4.53 14.96
N PHE A 329 9.14 -4.78 15.91
CA PHE A 329 9.52 -5.13 17.28
C PHE A 329 9.75 -6.63 17.44
N ILE A 330 8.96 -7.46 16.75
CA ILE A 330 9.07 -8.93 16.87
C ILE A 330 10.33 -9.44 16.17
N VAL A 331 10.69 -8.89 15.01
CA VAL A 331 11.82 -9.42 14.20
C VAL A 331 13.16 -9.38 14.94
N PRO A 332 13.58 -8.27 15.59
CA PRO A 332 14.80 -8.27 16.40
C PRO A 332 14.76 -9.26 17.57
N ILE A 333 13.60 -9.42 18.21
CA ILE A 333 13.44 -10.38 19.32
C ILE A 333 13.66 -11.80 18.81
N LEU A 334 13.01 -12.17 17.71
CA LEU A 334 13.20 -13.48 17.07
C LEU A 334 14.66 -13.68 16.65
N TYR A 335 15.27 -12.67 16.03
CA TYR A 335 16.66 -12.72 15.60
C TYR A 335 17.64 -12.94 16.76
N SER A 336 17.44 -12.27 17.89
CA SER A 336 18.33 -12.36 19.06
C SER A 336 18.14 -13.63 19.91
N SER A 337 17.06 -14.38 19.71
CA SER A 337 16.64 -15.43 20.64
C SER A 337 17.45 -16.74 20.62
N PHE A 338 18.08 -17.11 19.49
CA PHE A 338 18.79 -18.39 19.33
C PHE A 338 20.20 -18.25 18.74
N GLY A 339 20.82 -17.06 18.82
CA GLY A 339 22.07 -16.74 18.14
C GLY A 339 21.85 -16.24 16.71
N THR A 340 22.84 -15.55 16.12
CA THR A 340 22.69 -14.81 14.86
C THR A 340 22.37 -15.71 13.66
N GLU A 341 22.93 -16.92 13.59
CA GLU A 341 22.70 -17.85 12.49
C GLU A 341 21.29 -18.47 12.53
N TYR A 342 20.91 -19.09 13.66
CA TYR A 342 19.56 -19.65 13.83
C TYR A 342 18.46 -18.58 13.89
N GLY A 343 18.80 -17.38 14.39
CA GLY A 343 17.90 -16.24 14.46
C GLY A 343 17.46 -15.77 13.07
N PHE A 344 18.37 -15.71 12.09
CA PHE A 344 18.03 -15.34 10.72
C PHE A 344 17.03 -16.33 10.11
N VAL A 345 17.34 -17.63 10.20
CA VAL A 345 16.47 -18.71 9.71
C VAL A 345 15.11 -18.64 10.40
N LEU A 346 15.06 -18.45 11.72
CA LEU A 346 13.82 -18.39 12.49
C LEU A 346 12.94 -17.21 12.06
N VAL A 347 13.51 -16.02 11.88
CA VAL A 347 12.76 -14.84 11.39
C VAL A 347 12.05 -15.19 10.10
N PHE A 348 12.78 -15.69 9.11
CA PHE A 348 12.21 -15.98 7.79
C PHE A 348 11.29 -17.20 7.79
N ALA A 349 11.49 -18.18 8.68
CA ALA A 349 10.56 -19.28 8.90
C ALA A 349 9.21 -18.78 9.46
N VAL A 350 9.23 -17.86 10.44
CA VAL A 350 8.01 -17.25 10.99
C VAL A 350 7.29 -16.42 9.94
N LEU A 351 8.01 -15.60 9.16
CA LEU A 351 7.42 -14.83 8.07
C LEU A 351 6.83 -15.75 6.98
N SER A 352 7.55 -16.81 6.61
CA SER A 352 7.07 -17.82 5.66
C SER A 352 5.76 -18.46 6.14
N ALA A 353 5.72 -18.89 7.41
CA ALA A 353 4.52 -19.47 8.01
C ALA A 353 3.34 -18.48 8.02
N ALA A 354 3.60 -17.20 8.32
CA ALA A 354 2.58 -16.16 8.29
C ALA A 354 1.99 -15.96 6.88
N PHE A 355 2.83 -15.89 5.85
CA PHE A 355 2.36 -15.78 4.45
C PHE A 355 1.62 -17.04 3.97
N ALA A 356 2.10 -18.23 4.35
CA ALA A 356 1.43 -19.49 4.02
C ALA A 356 0.05 -19.58 4.69
N MET A 357 -0.07 -19.15 5.96
CA MET A 357 -1.34 -19.08 6.65
C MET A 357 -2.33 -18.16 5.93
N VAL A 358 -1.88 -16.98 5.49
CA VAL A 358 -2.72 -16.07 4.68
C VAL A 358 -3.17 -16.75 3.39
N ALA A 359 -2.26 -17.41 2.67
CA ALA A 359 -2.60 -18.13 1.44
C ALA A 359 -3.68 -19.21 1.67
N ILE A 360 -3.55 -19.98 2.75
CA ILE A 360 -4.51 -21.01 3.15
C ILE A 360 -5.87 -20.40 3.49
N VAL A 361 -5.89 -19.29 4.25
CA VAL A 361 -7.13 -18.58 4.60
C VAL A 361 -7.83 -18.07 3.34
N ILE A 362 -7.10 -17.54 2.36
CA ILE A 362 -7.67 -17.11 1.07
C ILE A 362 -8.20 -18.32 0.30
N ALA A 363 -7.45 -19.42 0.23
CA ALA A 363 -7.85 -20.62 -0.50
C ALA A 363 -9.17 -21.19 0.02
N ILE A 364 -9.28 -21.34 1.34
CA ILE A 364 -10.45 -21.95 2.00
C ILE A 364 -11.62 -20.95 2.08
N PHE A 365 -11.37 -19.73 2.54
CA PHE A 365 -12.42 -18.79 2.92
C PHE A 365 -12.62 -17.62 1.96
N GLY A 366 -11.64 -17.30 1.11
CA GLY A 366 -11.74 -16.23 0.11
C GLY A 366 -12.81 -16.48 -0.95
N ARG A 367 -13.41 -15.40 -1.47
CA ARG A 367 -14.39 -15.42 -2.56
C ARG A 367 -13.70 -14.96 -3.85
N GLU A 368 -14.12 -15.48 -5.00
CA GLU A 368 -13.66 -14.92 -6.28
C GLU A 368 -14.59 -13.76 -6.68
N THR A 369 -14.01 -12.68 -7.19
CA THR A 369 -14.72 -11.43 -7.53
C THR A 369 -14.63 -11.08 -9.01
N LYS A 370 -13.79 -11.78 -9.79
CA LYS A 370 -13.63 -11.54 -11.22
C LYS A 370 -14.97 -11.62 -11.96
N GLY A 371 -15.31 -10.55 -12.68
CA GLY A 371 -16.47 -10.49 -13.55
C GLY A 371 -17.80 -10.20 -12.85
N MET A 372 -17.81 -10.02 -11.52
CA MET A 372 -19.01 -9.58 -10.81
C MET A 372 -19.19 -8.07 -10.98
N SER A 373 -20.41 -7.62 -11.27
CA SER A 373 -20.69 -6.18 -11.23
C SER A 373 -20.64 -5.72 -9.77
N LEU A 374 -20.19 -4.48 -9.52
CA LEU A 374 -20.17 -3.92 -8.16
C LEU A 374 -21.58 -3.76 -7.55
N ARG A 375 -22.64 -3.90 -8.36
CA ARG A 375 -24.04 -4.00 -7.93
C ARG A 375 -24.46 -5.43 -7.58
N ASP A 376 -23.82 -6.45 -8.14
CA ASP A 376 -24.21 -7.86 -7.92
C ASP A 376 -23.65 -8.42 -6.61
N THR A 377 -22.64 -7.78 -6.02
CA THR A 377 -22.14 -8.14 -4.67
C THR A 377 -23.10 -7.75 -3.52
N SER A 378 -24.25 -7.17 -3.86
CA SER A 378 -25.30 -6.74 -2.90
C SER A 378 -26.39 -7.77 -2.69
N GLU A 379 -26.41 -8.84 -3.49
CA GLU A 379 -27.32 -9.98 -3.38
C GLU A 379 -26.56 -11.22 -2.85
#